data_AF-A0AAW9NV88-F1
#
_entry.id   AF-A0AAW9NV88-F1
#
_cell.length_a   1.000
_cell.length_b   1.000
_cell.length_c   1.000
_cell.angle_alpha   90.00
_cell.angle_beta   90.00
_cell.angle_gamma   90.00
#
_symmetry.space_group_name_H-M   'P 1'
#
loop_
_entity.id
_entity.type
_entity.pdbx_description
1 polymer ?
#
loop_
_entity_poly.entity_id
_entity_poly.type
_entity_poly.pdbx_seq_one_letter_code
_entity_poly.pdbx_strand_id
1 'polypeptide(L)' 'MLEQITRWLLLVILIGSSISLVVVYQLDYIAEALVARAIPLALVVGLSAIATSIMFRKQ' A
#
# COMPACT_ATOMS: atom_id res chain seq x y z
N MET A 1 -3.97 15.42 18.08
CA MET A 1 -3.18 14.21 18.41
C MET A 1 -3.65 13.01 17.58
N LEU A 2 -4.91 12.58 17.68
CA LEU A 2 -5.47 11.47 16.89
C LEU A 2 -5.27 11.62 15.38
N GLU A 3 -5.53 12.81 14.83
CA GLU A 3 -5.37 13.09 13.40
C GLU A 3 -3.94 12.83 12.89
N GLN A 4 -2.95 13.24 13.69
CA GLN A 4 -1.53 13.03 13.37
C GLN A 4 -1.15 11.56 13.40
N ILE A 5 -1.69 10.81 14.36
CA ILE A 5 -1.51 9.36 14.45
C ILE A 5 -2.09 8.68 13.20
N THR A 6 -3.31 9.05 12.79
CA THR A 6 -3.94 8.51 11.58
C THR A 6 -3.14 8.80 10.32
N ARG A 7 -2.59 10.03 10.18
CA ARG A 7 -1.72 10.40 9.04
C ARG A 7 -0.48 9.52 8.96
N TRP A 8 0.22 9.36 10.08
CA TRP A 8 1.41 8.50 10.14
C TRP A 8 1.07 7.04 9.86
N LEU A 9 -0.05 6.55 10.38
CA LEU A 9 -0.51 5.18 10.14
C LEU A 9 -0.79 4.94 8.65
N LEU A 10 -1.50 5.87 7.99
CA LEU A 10 -1.76 5.79 6.55
C LEU A 10 -0.47 5.79 5.73
N LEU A 11 0.50 6.66 6.08
CA LEU A 11 1.79 6.70 5.41
C LEU A 11 2.57 5.41 5.57
N VAL A 12 2.62 4.84 6.78
CA VAL A 12 3.32 3.57 7.04
C VAL A 12 2.68 2.43 6.25
N ILE A 13 1.35 2.34 6.22
CA ILE A 13 0.64 1.33 5.43
C ILE A 13 0.93 1.50 3.93
N LEU A 14 0.85 2.73 3.42
CA LEU A 14 1.08 3.01 2.00
C LEU A 14 2.52 2.65 1.59
N ILE A 15 3.51 3.10 2.36
CA ILE A 15 4.93 2.83 2.08
C ILE A 15 5.23 1.34 2.20
N GLY A 16 4.80 0.70 3.30
CA GLY A 16 5.08 -0.72 3.56
C GLY A 16 4.42 -1.64 2.52
N SER A 17 3.17 -1.37 2.15
CA SER A 17 2.46 -2.14 1.12
C SER A 17 3.07 -1.92 -0.27
N SER A 18 3.51 -0.69 -0.59
CA SER A 18 4.17 -0.39 -1.86
C SER A 18 5.49 -1.13 -2.00
N ILE A 19 6.33 -1.11 -0.96
CA ILE A 19 7.59 -1.87 -0.94
C ILE A 19 7.30 -3.37 -1.08
N SER A 20 6.33 -3.89 -0.34
CA SER A 20 5.94 -5.31 -0.42
C SER A 20 5.49 -5.71 -1.82
N LEU A 21 4.71 -4.86 -2.49
CA LEU A 21 4.26 -5.10 -3.86
C LEU A 21 5.44 -5.14 -4.85
N VAL A 22 6.39 -4.20 -4.72
CA VAL A 22 7.61 -4.19 -5.54
C VAL A 22 8.43 -5.45 -5.33
N VAL A 23 8.61 -5.89 -4.08
CA VAL A 23 9.34 -7.13 -3.77
C VAL A 23 8.65 -8.34 -4.42
N VAL A 24 7.32 -8.43 -4.38
CA VAL A 24 6.58 -9.51 -5.03
C VAL A 24 6.85 -9.58 -6.54
N TYR A 25 6.98 -8.42 -7.21
CA TYR A 25 7.34 -8.38 -8.63
C TYR A 25 8.80 -8.72 -8.93
N GLN A 26 9.68 -8.71 -7.93
CA GLN A 26 11.10 -9.06 -8.07
C GLN A 26 11.42 -10.52 -7.74
N LEU A 27 10.49 -11.25 -7.12
CA LEU A 27 10.66 -12.68 -6.82
C LEU A 27 10.58 -13.52 -8.10
N ASP A 28 11.14 -14.74 -8.05
CA ASP A 28 11.09 -15.70 -9.16
C ASP A 28 9.67 -15.83 -9.71
N TYR A 29 9.54 -15.58 -11.01
CA TYR A 29 8.24 -15.47 -11.67
C TYR A 29 7.58 -16.83 -11.81
N ILE A 30 6.57 -17.06 -10.97
CA ILE A 30 5.57 -18.12 -11.15
C ILE A 30 4.22 -17.42 -11.27
N ALA A 31 3.64 -17.39 -12.47
CA ALA A 31 2.49 -16.55 -12.80
C ALA A 31 1.32 -16.67 -11.80
N GLU A 32 0.95 -17.90 -11.44
CA GLU A 32 -0.17 -18.17 -10.55
C GLU A 32 0.11 -17.69 -9.10
N ALA A 33 1.32 -17.93 -8.60
CA ALA A 33 1.75 -17.47 -7.27
C ALA A 33 1.96 -15.95 -7.21
N LEU A 34 2.41 -15.34 -8.31
CA LEU A 34 2.58 -13.90 -8.43
C LEU A 34 1.22 -13.21 -8.33
N VAL A 35 0.24 -13.64 -9.14
CA VAL A 35 -1.10 -13.05 -9.16
C VAL A 35 -1.78 -13.20 -7.80
N ALA A 36 -1.69 -14.38 -7.18
CA ALA A 36 -2.28 -14.64 -5.86
C ALA A 36 -1.71 -13.72 -4.75
N ARG A 37 -0.45 -13.30 -4.85
CA ARG A 37 0.20 -12.40 -3.88
C ARG A 37 0.07 -10.92 -4.24
N ALA A 38 0.13 -10.60 -5.53
CA ALA A 38 0.16 -9.23 -6.03
C ALA A 38 -1.22 -8.56 -5.98
N ILE A 39 -2.32 -9.27 -6.27
CA ILE A 39 -3.66 -8.67 -6.28
C ILE A 39 -4.04 -8.09 -4.90
N PRO A 40 -3.95 -8.84 -3.79
CA PRO A 40 -4.28 -8.29 -2.47
C PRO A 40 -3.40 -7.09 -2.11
N LEU A 41 -2.10 -7.15 -2.40
CA LEU A 41 -1.18 -6.04 -2.14
C LEU A 41 -1.51 -4.80 -2.98
N ALA A 42 -1.83 -4.97 -4.27
CA ALA A 42 -2.20 -3.87 -5.16
C ALA A 42 -3.48 -3.16 -4.67
N LEU A 43 -4.46 -3.91 -4.15
CA LEU A 43 -5.65 -3.33 -3.55
C LEU A 43 -5.31 -2.50 -2.30
N VAL A 44 -4.46 -3.03 -1.40
CA VAL A 44 -4.03 -2.30 -0.20
C VAL A 44 -3.26 -1.03 -0.57
N VAL A 45 -2.35 -1.10 -1.55
CA VAL A 45 -1.61 0.06 -2.07
C VAL A 45 -2.58 1.11 -2.65
N GLY A 46 -3.49 0.70 -3.53
CA GLY A 46 -4.44 1.62 -4.16
C GLY A 46 -5.37 2.30 -3.15
N LEU A 47 -5.97 1.53 -2.23
CA LEU A 47 -6.88 2.07 -1.22
C LEU A 47 -6.16 2.98 -0.21
N SER A 48 -4.96 2.58 0.24
CA SER A 48 -4.16 3.43 1.14
C SER A 48 -3.69 4.70 0.46
N ALA A 49 -3.38 4.68 -0.84
CA ALA A 49 -3.04 5.87 -1.61
C ALA A 49 -4.22 6.84 -1.70
N ILE A 50 -5.43 6.34 -2.00
CA ILE A 50 -6.65 7.16 -2.03
C ILE A 50 -6.91 7.77 -0.66
N ALA A 51 -6.90 6.96 0.41
CA ALA A 51 -7.12 7.41 1.78
C ALA A 51 -6.10 8.48 2.20
N THR A 52 -4.81 8.26 1.87
CA THR A 52 -3.74 9.24 2.09
C THR A 52 -4.02 10.53 1.33
N SER A 53 -4.34 10.46 0.03
CA SER A 53 -4.61 11.68 -0.77
C SER A 53 -5.76 12.51 -0.20
N ILE A 54 -6.85 11.86 0.25
CA ILE A 54 -7.99 12.53 0.87
C ILE A 54 -7.58 13.19 2.19
N MET A 55 -6.80 12.48 3.02
CA MET A 55 -6.36 12.97 4.32
C MET A 55 -5.44 14.20 4.22
N PHE A 56 -4.53 14.20 3.25
CA PHE A 56 -3.57 15.27 3.05
C PHE A 56 -4.09 16.43 2.19
N ARG A 57 -5.14 16.24 1.39
CA ARG A 57 -5.75 17.30 0.55
C ARG A 57 -6.44 18.43 1.32
N LYS A 58 -6.82 18.20 2.58
CA LYS A 58 -7.54 19.18 3.43
C LYS A 58 -6.64 20.10 4.27
N GLN A 59 -5.32 19.94 4.19
CA GLN A 59 -4.36 20.90 4.72
C GLN A 59 -3.80 21.77 3.61
#